data_AF-A0A1J4XNR6-F1
#
_entry.id   AF-A0A1J4XNR6-F1
#
_cell.length_a   1.000
_cell.length_b   1.000
_cell.length_c   1.000
_cell.angle_alpha   90.00
_cell.angle_beta   90.00
_cell.angle_gamma   90.00
#
_symmetry.space_group_name_H-M   'P 1'
#
loop_
_entity.id
_entity.type
_entity.pdbx_description
1 polymer ?
#
loop_
_entity_poly.entity_id
_entity_poly.type
_entity_poly.pdbx_seq_one_letter_code
_entity_poly.pdbx_strand_id
1 'polypeptide(L)'
;MKTKKEAILLVLLCTFLTAAGQIFLKIGSGNLSFSILKLLGNLPLITGFALYFLGAVILVIALKHGELSVLYPIIATSFVWVSFLSIIFLNEIMNAWKWAGVITIVLGMGLIGKGGSLG
;
A
#
# COMPACT_ATOMS: atom_id res chain seq x y z
N MET A 1 -11.80 6.32 20.77
CA MET A 1 -10.75 5.47 21.39
C MET A 1 -9.41 6.00 20.91
N LYS A 2 -8.59 6.63 21.76
CA LYS A 2 -7.30 7.19 21.32
C LYS A 2 -6.46 6.12 20.61
N THR A 3 -6.15 6.35 19.34
CA THR A 3 -5.32 5.46 18.53
C THR A 3 -4.00 5.15 19.24
N LYS A 4 -3.74 3.87 19.50
CA LYS A 4 -2.46 3.44 20.10
C LYS A 4 -1.34 3.60 19.09
N LYS A 5 -0.14 3.98 19.55
CA LYS A 5 1.06 4.08 18.70
C LYS A 5 1.37 2.77 17.95
N GLU A 6 1.00 1.64 18.55
CA GLU A 6 1.10 0.30 17.95
C GLU A 6 0.29 0.19 16.66
N ALA A 7 -0.94 0.73 16.61
CA ALA A 7 -1.77 0.70 15.41
C ALA A 7 -1.13 1.49 14.26
N ILE A 8 -0.52 2.64 14.56
CA ILE A 8 0.19 3.49 13.60
C ILE A 8 1.38 2.72 13.00
N LEU A 9 2.18 2.06 13.84
CA LEU A 9 3.33 1.27 13.39
C LEU A 9 2.90 0.08 12.54
N LEU A 10 1.82 -0.62 12.94
CA LEU A 10 1.26 -1.73 12.17
C LEU A 10 0.76 -1.26 10.80
N VAL A 11 0.10 -0.11 10.71
CA VAL A 11 -0.35 0.43 9.42
C VAL A 11 0.84 0.85 8.54
N LEU A 12 1.89 1.46 9.10
CA LEU A 12 3.11 1.75 8.34
C LEU A 12 3.78 0.50 7.78
N LEU A 13 3.86 -0.57 8.58
CA LEU A 13 4.39 -1.85 8.11
C LEU A 13 3.48 -2.44 7.03
N CYS A 14 2.16 -2.40 7.23
CA CYS A 14 1.19 -2.80 6.23
C CYS A 14 1.38 -2.04 4.91
N THR A 15 1.48 -0.71 4.93
CA THR A 15 1.59 0.06 3.68
C THR A 15 2.84 -0.28 2.90
N PHE A 16 3.96 -0.54 3.59
CA PHE A 16 5.18 -1.01 2.96
C PHE A 16 5.01 -2.42 2.35
N LEU A 17 4.43 -3.37 3.09
CA LEU A 17 4.21 -4.74 2.60
C LEU A 17 3.25 -4.76 1.40
N THR A 18 2.16 -3.99 1.47
CA THR A 18 1.18 -3.88 0.40
C THR A 18 1.81 -3.22 -0.83
N ALA A 19 2.66 -2.20 -0.65
CA ALA A 19 3.41 -1.58 -1.74
C ALA A 19 4.38 -2.57 -2.40
N ALA A 20 5.17 -3.31 -1.62
CA ALA A 20 6.04 -4.36 -2.14
C ALA A 20 5.22 -5.44 -2.89
N GLY A 21 4.10 -5.88 -2.33
CA GLY A 21 3.19 -6.82 -2.97
C GLY A 21 2.69 -6.32 -4.34
N GLN A 22 2.27 -5.06 -4.44
CA GLN A 22 1.83 -4.46 -5.71
C GLN A 22 2.93 -4.49 -6.80
N ILE A 23 4.18 -4.27 -6.40
CA ILE A 23 5.33 -4.30 -7.32
C ILE A 23 5.58 -5.74 -7.82
N PHE A 24 5.57 -6.72 -6.93
CA PHE A 24 5.69 -8.13 -7.30
C PHE A 24 4.55 -8.59 -8.21
N LEU A 25 3.31 -8.15 -7.94
CA LEU A 25 2.16 -8.41 -8.82
C LEU A 25 2.34 -7.78 -10.20
N LYS A 26 2.86 -6.56 -10.27
CA LYS A 26 3.16 -5.86 -11.53
C LYS A 26 4.24 -6.58 -12.34
N ILE A 27 5.28 -7.10 -11.69
CA ILE A 27 6.33 -7.91 -12.33
C ILE A 27 5.73 -9.25 -12.81
N GLY A 28 4.94 -9.91 -11.96
CA GLY A 28 4.31 -11.19 -12.27
C GLY A 28 3.30 -11.11 -13.42
N SER A 29 2.59 -9.99 -13.56
CA SER A 29 1.61 -9.80 -14.64
C SER A 29 2.23 -9.64 -16.03
N GLY A 30 3.53 -9.32 -16.13
CA GLY A 30 4.24 -9.29 -17.41
C GLY A 30 4.34 -10.65 -18.09
N ASN A 31 4.31 -11.75 -17.32
CA ASN A 31 4.38 -13.13 -17.82
C ASN A 31 3.04 -13.86 -17.72
N LEU A 32 1.91 -13.13 -17.74
CA LEU A 32 0.60 -13.72 -17.52
C LEU A 32 0.23 -14.67 -18.66
N SER A 33 -0.05 -15.93 -18.31
CA SER A 33 -0.66 -16.90 -19.20
C SER A 33 -2.04 -17.26 -18.64
N PHE A 34 -3.07 -17.37 -19.49
CA PHE A 34 -4.43 -17.73 -19.08
C PHE A 34 -4.57 -19.15 -18.52
N SER A 35 -3.50 -19.94 -18.49
CA SER A 35 -3.48 -21.26 -17.87
C SER A 35 -3.28 -21.17 -16.36
N ILE A 36 -4.23 -21.69 -15.57
CA ILE A 36 -4.19 -21.71 -14.10
C ILE A 36 -2.88 -22.30 -13.56
N LEU A 37 -2.38 -23.38 -14.19
CA LEU A 37 -1.12 -24.02 -13.80
C LEU A 37 0.10 -23.10 -13.97
N LYS A 38 0.12 -22.27 -15.01
CA LYS A 38 1.20 -21.29 -15.23
C LYS A 38 1.07 -20.08 -14.31
N LEU A 39 -0.16 -19.73 -13.89
CA LEU A 39 -0.40 -18.71 -12.88
C LEU A 39 0.18 -19.13 -11.52
N LEU A 40 -0.05 -20.40 -11.13
CA LEU A 40 0.49 -20.99 -9.90
C LEU A 40 2.01 -21.26 -9.96
N GLY A 41 2.62 -21.28 -11.14
CA GLY A 41 4.08 -21.36 -11.29
C GLY A 41 4.79 -20.00 -11.24
N ASN A 42 4.03 -18.89 -11.27
CA ASN A 42 4.60 -17.55 -11.33
C ASN A 42 4.97 -17.07 -9.92
N LEU A 43 6.23 -17.33 -9.54
CA LEU A 43 6.77 -16.97 -8.22
C LEU A 43 6.54 -15.49 -7.85
N PRO A 44 6.85 -14.50 -8.72
CA PRO A 44 6.54 -13.09 -8.44
C PRO A 44 5.06 -12.82 -8.14
N LEU A 45 4.15 -13.50 -8.84
CA LEU A 45 2.72 -13.33 -8.64
C LEU A 45 2.27 -13.92 -7.29
N ILE A 46 2.77 -15.11 -6.93
CA ILE A 46 2.50 -15.75 -5.63
C ILE A 46 3.07 -14.91 -4.48
N THR A 47 4.31 -14.45 -4.58
CA THR A 47 4.92 -13.61 -3.54
C THR A 47 4.17 -12.29 -3.40
N GLY A 48 3.75 -11.69 -4.52
CA GLY A 48 2.91 -10.50 -4.54
C GLY A 48 1.59 -10.69 -3.79
N PHE A 49 0.87 -11.79 -4.08
CA PHE A 49 -0.37 -12.12 -3.39
C PHE A 49 -0.16 -12.42 -1.89
N ALA A 50 0.90 -13.15 -1.53
CA ALA A 50 1.22 -13.46 -0.15
C ALA A 50 1.52 -12.19 0.67
N LEU A 51 2.32 -11.27 0.12
CA LEU A 51 2.62 -9.98 0.74
C LEU A 51 1.38 -9.10 0.87
N TYR A 52 0.54 -9.06 -0.16
CA TYR A 52 -0.70 -8.30 -0.15
C TYR A 52 -1.69 -8.84 0.90
N PHE A 53 -1.83 -10.17 0.98
CA PHE A 53 -2.65 -10.83 2.00
C PHE A 53 -2.12 -10.56 3.41
N LEU A 54 -0.80 -10.64 3.61
CA LEU A 54 -0.17 -10.33 4.90
C LEU A 54 -0.43 -8.86 5.30
N GLY A 55 -0.28 -7.93 4.36
CA GLY A 55 -0.61 -6.52 4.57
C GLY A 55 -2.08 -6.35 5.00
N ALA A 56 -3.02 -7.02 4.32
CA ALA A 56 -4.43 -6.99 4.67
C ALA A 56 -4.71 -7.53 6.08
N VAL A 57 -4.08 -8.63 6.49
CA VAL A 57 -4.21 -9.18 7.85
C VAL A 57 -3.69 -8.20 8.89
N ILE A 58 -2.52 -7.59 8.66
CA ILE A 58 -1.94 -6.57 9.56
C ILE A 58 -2.86 -5.36 9.67
N LEU A 59 -3.42 -4.89 8.54
CA LEU A 59 -4.36 -3.79 8.53
C LEU A 59 -5.59 -4.08 9.37
N VAL A 60 -6.21 -5.25 9.19
CA VAL A 60 -7.38 -5.67 9.97
C VAL A 60 -7.07 -5.69 11.48
N ILE A 61 -5.87 -6.14 11.87
CA ILE A 61 -5.43 -6.11 13.28
C ILE A 61 -5.24 -4.66 13.76
N ALA A 62 -4.63 -3.80 12.94
CA ALA A 62 -4.41 -2.40 13.29
C ALA A 62 -5.73 -1.62 13.46
N LEU A 63 -6.72 -1.90 12.60
CA LEU A 63 -8.06 -1.32 12.67
C LEU A 63 -8.81 -1.66 13.96
N LYS A 64 -8.50 -2.79 14.62
CA LYS A 64 -9.05 -3.10 15.95
C LYS A 64 -8.52 -2.18 17.06
N HIS A 65 -7.39 -1.51 16.84
CA HIS A 65 -6.65 -0.76 17.86
C HIS A 65 -6.51 0.74 17.55
N GLY A 66 -7.10 1.22 16.45
CA GLY A 66 -6.96 2.60 16.01
C GLY A 66 -8.20 3.11 15.27
N GLU A 67 -8.40 4.42 15.33
CA GLU A 67 -9.50 5.08 14.62
C GLU A 67 -9.18 5.20 13.12
N LEU A 68 -10.16 4.89 12.28
CA LEU A 68 -10.03 4.95 10.82
C LEU A 68 -9.53 6.33 10.37
N SER A 69 -10.04 7.42 10.95
CA SER A 69 -9.62 8.80 10.65
C SER A 69 -8.12 9.03 10.78
N VAL A 70 -7.45 8.35 11.73
CA VAL A 70 -5.99 8.47 11.94
C VAL A 70 -5.21 7.50 11.05
N LEU A 71 -5.77 6.32 10.80
CA LEU A 71 -5.08 5.26 10.04
C LEU A 71 -5.11 5.48 8.53
N TYR A 72 -6.21 6.02 7.98
CA TYR A 72 -6.35 6.31 6.56
C TYR A 72 -5.24 7.23 6.00
N PRO A 73 -4.87 8.36 6.65
CA PRO A 73 -3.73 9.17 6.24
C PRO A 73 -2.43 8.39 6.13
N ILE A 74 -2.23 7.42 7.01
CA ILE A 74 -1.06 6.55 6.99
C ILE A 74 -1.17 5.58 5.82
N ILE A 75 -2.34 5.00 5.55
CA ILE A 75 -2.56 4.12 4.40
C ILE A 75 -2.18 4.83 3.08
N ALA A 76 -2.47 6.12 2.95
CA ALA A 76 -2.09 6.93 1.79
C ALA A 76 -0.58 6.97 1.51
N THR A 77 0.26 6.79 2.55
CA THR A 77 1.73 6.69 2.36
C THR A 77 2.12 5.49 1.49
N SER A 78 1.26 4.48 1.36
CA SER A 78 1.48 3.38 0.40
C SER A 78 1.67 3.89 -1.03
N PHE A 79 0.98 4.94 -1.47
CA PHE A 79 1.18 5.51 -2.80
C PHE A 79 2.59 6.06 -2.98
N VAL A 80 3.14 6.67 -1.94
CA VAL A 80 4.53 7.16 -1.94
C VAL A 80 5.49 5.98 -2.05
N TRP A 81 5.30 4.93 -1.23
CA TRP A 81 6.12 3.71 -1.29
C TRP A 81 6.05 3.03 -2.65
N VAL A 82 4.86 2.89 -3.23
CA VAL A 82 4.66 2.30 -4.56
C VAL A 82 5.38 3.14 -5.62
N SER A 83 5.25 4.47 -5.60
CA SER A 83 5.95 5.32 -6.55
C SER A 83 7.47 5.17 -6.47
N PHE A 84 8.04 5.15 -5.26
CA PHE A 84 9.48 4.93 -5.09
C PHE A 84 9.92 3.54 -5.55
N LEU A 85 9.20 2.49 -5.15
CA LEU A 85 9.52 1.13 -5.54
C LEU A 85 9.34 0.90 -7.06
N SER A 86 8.38 1.55 -7.70
CA SER A 86 8.20 1.51 -9.16
C SER A 86 9.38 2.10 -9.91
N ILE A 87 9.99 3.18 -9.40
CA ILE A 87 11.19 3.75 -10.00
C ILE A 87 12.37 2.78 -9.86
N ILE A 88 12.56 2.18 -8.69
CA ILE A 88 13.71 1.32 -8.39
C ILE A 88 13.61 -0.04 -9.09
N PHE A 89 12.46 -0.71 -9.00
CA PHE A 89 12.29 -2.11 -9.45
C PHE A 89 11.77 -2.23 -10.88
N LEU A 90 10.96 -1.27 -11.33
CA LEU A 90 10.36 -1.30 -12.68
C LEU A 90 10.98 -0.28 -13.64
N ASN A 91 11.91 0.57 -13.17
CA ASN A 91 12.49 1.67 -13.95
C ASN A 91 11.41 2.57 -14.59
N GLU A 92 10.25 2.73 -13.93
CA GLU A 92 9.18 3.57 -14.44
C GLU A 92 9.54 5.06 -14.33
N ILE A 93 9.32 5.81 -15.41
CA ILE A 93 9.50 7.26 -15.40
C ILE A 93 8.32 7.90 -14.67
N MET A 94 8.65 8.54 -13.56
CA MET A 94 7.71 9.30 -12.74
C MET A 94 7.76 10.78 -13.13
N ASN A 95 6.86 11.19 -14.02
CA ASN A 95 6.80 12.57 -14.50
C ASN A 95 6.18 13.51 -13.44
N ALA A 96 6.30 14.82 -13.67
CA ALA A 96 5.78 15.84 -12.75
C ALA A 96 4.27 15.70 -12.48
N TRP A 97 3.49 15.24 -13.46
CA TRP A 97 2.04 15.01 -13.31
C TRP A 97 1.72 13.85 -12.37
N LYS A 98 2.44 12.73 -12.45
CA LYS A 98 2.28 11.60 -11.53
C LYS A 98 2.63 12.03 -10.09
N TRP A 99 3.72 12.78 -9.91
CA TRP A 99 4.09 13.32 -8.61
C TRP A 99 3.07 14.32 -8.06
N ALA A 100 2.54 15.20 -8.90
CA ALA A 100 1.46 16.11 -8.50
C ALA A 100 0.24 15.32 -7.99
N GLY A 101 -0.16 14.25 -8.69
CA GLY A 101 -1.25 13.38 -8.24
C GLY A 101 -0.97 12.72 -6.89
N VAL A 102 0.23 12.17 -6.68
CA VAL A 102 0.64 11.58 -5.38
C VAL A 102 0.57 12.62 -4.27
N ILE A 103 1.08 13.82 -4.51
CA ILE A 103 1.03 14.93 -3.53
C ILE A 103 -0.41 15.31 -3.22
N THR A 104 -1.27 15.43 -4.23
CA THR A 104 -2.71 15.72 -4.04
C THR A 104 -3.41 14.66 -3.19
N ILE A 105 -3.14 13.37 -3.42
CA ILE A 105 -3.68 12.28 -2.61
C ILE A 105 -3.20 12.41 -1.17
N VAL A 106 -1.91 12.61 -0.94
CA VAL A 106 -1.34 12.75 0.40
C VAL A 106 -1.93 13.97 1.13
N LEU A 107 -2.11 15.10 0.45
CA LEU A 107 -2.74 16.29 1.00
C LEU A 107 -4.21 16.07 1.36
N GLY A 108 -5.01 15.51 0.45
CA GLY A 108 -6.41 15.19 0.72
C GLY A 108 -6.56 14.24 1.90
N MET A 109 -5.66 13.28 2.01
CA MET A 109 -5.65 12.34 3.12
C MET A 109 -5.25 12.99 4.45
N GLY A 110 -4.32 13.94 4.44
CA GLY A 110 -4.00 14.77 5.60
C GLY A 110 -5.18 15.62 6.09
N LEU A 111 -6.02 16.12 5.17
CA LEU A 111 -7.25 16.85 5.49
C LEU A 111 -8.29 15.94 6.16
N ILE A 112 -8.49 14.72 5.65
CA ILE A 112 -9.37 13.72 6.26
C ILE A 112 -8.92 13.39 7.69
N GLY A 113 -7.61 13.23 7.89
CA GLY A 113 -7.02 12.97 9.21
C GLY A 113 -7.28 14.10 10.22
N LYS A 114 -7.12 15.36 9.80
CA LYS A 114 -7.48 16.50 10.65
C LYS A 114 -8.98 16.57 10.94
N GLY A 115 -9.82 16.37 9.93
CA GLY A 115 -11.28 16.40 10.09
C GLY A 115 -11.79 15.36 11.08
N GLY A 116 -11.28 14.14 11.02
CA GLY A 116 -11.67 13.07 11.95
C GLY A 116 -10.99 13.11 13.32
N SER A 117 -10.08 14.05 13.58
CA SER A 117 -9.53 14.33 14.91
C SER A 117 -10.26 15.46 15.65
N LEU A 118 -11.14 16.18 14.95
CA LEU A 118 -11.88 17.36 15.44
C LEU A 118 -13.32 17.04 15.88
N GLY A 119 -13.80 15.81 15.65
CA GLY A 119 -15.11 15.30 16.11
C GLY A 119 -14.94 14.20 17.13
#